data_AF-A0A3M2GZC1-F1
#
_entry.id   AF-A0A3M2GZC1-F1
#
_cell.length_a   1.000
_cell.length_b   1.000
_cell.length_c   1.000
_cell.angle_alpha   90.00
_cell.angle_beta   90.00
_cell.angle_gamma   90.00
#
_symmetry.space_group_name_H-M   'P 1'
#
loop_
_entity.id
_entity.type
_entity.pdbx_description
1 polymer ?
#
loop_
_entity_poly.entity_id
_entity_poly.type
_entity_poly.pdbx_seq_one_letter_code
_entity_poly.pdbx_strand_id
1 'polypeptide(L)' 'MKVIEVKNGKVAKRLTNRLLRKGMVVAQADKREDVNKRVVSRVDVLIVLSESDGVSETLD' A
#
# COMPACT_ATOMS: atom_id res chain seq x y z
N MET A 1 5.00 9.50 -3.66
CA MET A 1 4.27 8.23 -3.46
C MET A 1 4.99 7.07 -4.14
N LYS A 2 5.30 6.00 -3.42
CA LYS A 2 5.53 4.65 -3.94
C LYS A 2 4.24 3.83 -3.78
N VAL A 3 3.91 2.94 -4.72
CA VAL A 3 2.81 1.98 -4.57
C VAL A 3 3.39 0.62 -4.19
N ILE A 4 2.78 -0.07 -3.25
CA ILE A 4 3.15 -1.43 -2.85
C ILE A 4 1.88 -2.27 -2.83
N GLU A 5 1.77 -3.23 -3.74
CA GLU A 5 0.68 -4.21 -3.73
C GLU A 5 1.04 -5.36 -2.78
N VAL A 6 0.12 -5.74 -1.89
CA VAL A 6 0.38 -6.72 -0.82
C VAL A 6 -0.78 -7.71 -0.72
N LYS A 7 -0.54 -8.96 -1.12
CA LYS A 7 -1.56 -10.02 -1.20
C LYS A 7 -1.89 -10.70 0.13
N ASN A 8 -1.49 -10.10 1.26
CA ASN A 8 -1.64 -10.71 2.58
C ASN A 8 -1.80 -9.63 3.66
N GLY A 9 -2.98 -9.54 4.26
CA GLY A 9 -3.30 -8.55 5.30
C GLY A 9 -2.38 -8.57 6.52
N LYS A 10 -1.79 -9.71 6.89
CA LYS A 10 -0.81 -9.81 7.99
C LYS A 10 0.53 -9.19 7.60
N VAL A 11 0.94 -9.30 6.34
CA VAL A 11 2.14 -8.65 5.79
C VAL A 11 1.91 -7.14 5.65
N ALA A 12 0.76 -6.73 5.08
CA ALA A 12 0.38 -5.34 4.94
C ALA A 12 0.39 -4.63 6.31
N LYS A 13 -0.30 -5.18 7.32
CA LYS A 13 -0.35 -4.60 8.67
C LYS A 13 1.04 -4.48 9.34
N ARG A 14 1.95 -5.44 9.09
CA ARG A 14 3.35 -5.35 9.54
C ARG A 14 4.13 -4.27 8.78
N LEU A 15 3.91 -4.12 7.48
CA LEU A 15 4.54 -3.10 6.63
C LEU A 15 4.07 -1.69 7.02
N THR A 16 2.75 -1.45 7.09
CA THR A 16 2.15 -0.18 7.53
C THR A 16 2.74 0.26 8.87
N ASN A 17 2.78 -0.62 9.88
CA ASN A 17 3.38 -0.32 11.18
C ASN A 17 4.89 0.01 11.10
N ARG A 18 5.65 -0.62 10.19
CA ARG A 18 7.09 -0.35 10.00
C ARG A 18 7.34 0.97 9.26
N LEU A 19 6.44 1.37 8.36
CA LEU A 19 6.51 2.64 7.63
C LEU A 19 6.09 3.83 8.51
N LEU A 20 4.99 3.71 9.26
CA LEU A 20 4.54 4.71 10.23
C LEU A 20 5.61 4.97 11.32
N ARG A 21 6.28 3.92 11.81
CA ARG A 21 7.42 4.04 12.74
C ARG A 21 8.66 4.75 12.15
N LYS A 22 8.70 4.98 10.84
CA LYS A 22 9.73 5.79 10.16
C LYS A 22 9.25 7.21 9.83
N GLY A 23 8.05 7.61 10.28
CA GLY A 23 7.48 8.93 10.02
C GLY A 23 6.90 9.12 8.61
N MET A 24 6.79 8.06 7.80
CA MET A 24 6.18 8.14 6.47
C MET A 24 4.64 8.16 6.56
N VAL A 25 4.01 8.97 5.71
CA VAL A 25 2.56 9.00 5.53
C VAL A 25 2.14 7.84 4.62
N VAL A 26 1.31 6.95 5.16
CA VAL A 26 0.85 5.73 4.47
C VAL A 26 -0.64 5.79 4.23
N ALA A 27 -1.07 5.64 2.97
CA ALA A 27 -2.44 5.26 2.64
C ALA A 27 -2.54 3.74 2.49
N GLN A 28 -3.71 3.19 2.81
CA GLN A 28 -4.05 1.80 2.53
C GLN A 28 -5.44 1.77 1.86
N ALA A 29 -5.61 0.94 0.84
CA ALA A 29 -6.87 0.75 0.12
C ALA A 29 -7.00 -0.68 -0.41
N ASP A 30 -8.23 -1.13 -0.63
CA ASP A 30 -8.52 -2.49 -1.08
C ASP A 30 -8.56 -2.57 -2.63
N LYS A 31 -8.76 -1.44 -3.32
CA LYS A 31 -8.50 -1.31 -4.76
C LYS A 31 -7.70 -0.06 -5.07
N ARG A 32 -6.98 -0.09 -6.20
CA ARG A 32 -6.23 1.05 -6.74
C ARG A 32 -7.14 2.21 -7.18
N GLU A 33 -8.39 1.89 -7.51
CA GLU A 33 -9.44 2.83 -7.95
C GLU A 33 -9.99 3.70 -6.81
N ASP A 34 -10.10 3.15 -5.60
CA ASP A 34 -10.66 3.85 -4.42
C ASP A 34 -9.78 5.01 -3.93
N VAL A 35 -8.54 5.10 -4.43
CA VAL A 35 -7.53 6.04 -3.97
C VAL A 35 -7.69 7.40 -4.64
N ASN A 36 -8.49 8.26 -4.02
CA ASN A 36 -8.71 9.64 -4.45
C ASN A 36 -7.38 10.38 -4.74
N LYS A 37 -7.28 11.03 -5.91
CA LYS A 37 -6.08 11.77 -6.37
C LYS A 37 -5.56 12.83 -5.37
N ARG A 38 -6.41 13.36 -4.48
CA ARG A 38 -6.00 14.28 -3.39
C ARG A 38 -5.28 13.59 -2.22
N VAL A 39 -5.49 12.28 -2.04
CA VAL A 39 -4.76 11.45 -1.06
C VAL A 39 -3.44 10.99 -1.68
N VAL A 40 -3.46 10.55 -2.94
CA VAL A 40 -2.28 10.17 -3.75
C VAL A 40 -1.16 11.23 -3.69
N SER A 41 -1.51 12.52 -3.78
CA SER A 41 -0.54 13.63 -3.75
C SER A 41 0.01 13.97 -2.35
N ARG A 42 -0.48 13.31 -1.30
CA ARG A 42 -0.13 13.59 0.11
C ARG A 42 0.50 12.40 0.84
N VAL A 43 0.73 11.27 0.17
CA VAL A 43 1.29 10.06 0.79
C VAL A 43 2.64 9.64 0.20
N ASP A 44 3.54 9.26 1.09
CA ASP A 44 4.85 8.70 0.75
C ASP A 44 4.68 7.29 0.17
N VAL A 45 3.77 6.51 0.77
CA VAL A 45 3.48 5.14 0.37
C VAL A 45 1.97 4.89 0.29
N LEU A 46 1.54 4.22 -0.76
CA LEU A 46 0.21 3.63 -0.91
C LEU A 46 0.34 2.12 -0.86
N ILE A 47 -0.36 1.46 0.06
CA ILE A 47 -0.49 0.00 0.12
C ILE A 47 -1.83 -0.40 -0.47
N VAL A 48 -1.80 -1.26 -1.49
CA VAL A 48 -3.01 -1.86 -2.07
C VAL A 48 -3.13 -3.30 -1.56
N LEU A 49 -4.25 -3.64 -0.92
CA LEU A 49 -4.58 -5.02 -0.53
C LEU A 49 -5.18 -5.75 -1.71
N SER A 50 -4.42 -6.65 -2.31
CA SER A 50 -4.89 -7.45 -3.44
C SER A 50 -5.34 -8.82 -2.94
N GLU A 51 -6.66 -9.00 -2.75
CA GLU A 51 -7.24 -10.32 -2.47
C GLU A 51 -7.13 -11.19 -3.74
N SER A 52 -6.00 -11.87 -3.86
CA SER A 52 -5.68 -12.76 -4.98
C SER A 52 -4.67 -13.81 -4.52
N ASP A 53 -5.12 -15.07 -4.44
CA ASP A 53 -4.29 -16.23 -4.14
C ASP A 53 -3.33 -16.54 -5.31
N GLY A 54 -2.22 -15.80 -5.42
CA GLY A 54 -1.19 -16.09 -6.44
C GLY A 54 -0.17 -14.96 -6.70
N VAL A 55 1.03 -15.38 -7.13
CA VAL A 55 2.21 -14.56 -7.50
C VAL A 55 1.94 -13.85 -8.85
N SER A 56 2.45 -12.66 -9.22
CA SER A 56 3.49 -11.77 -8.64
C SER A 56 2.94 -10.31 -8.51
N GLU A 57 3.59 -9.15 -8.71
CA GLU A 57 4.90 -8.76 -9.29
C GLU A 57 5.43 -7.41 -8.77
N THR A 58 6.72 -7.10 -9.01
CA THR A 58 7.31 -5.74 -8.88
C THR A 58 7.59 -5.10 -10.25
N LEU A 59 7.41 -3.78 -10.35
CA LEU A 59 7.85 -2.96 -11.49
C LEU A 59 8.97 -2.00 -11.04
N ASP A 60 10.03 -1.91 -11.84
CA ASP A 60 11.04 -0.84 -11.80
C ASP A 60 10.50 0.49 -12.36
#